data_AF-A0AAW3GMZ5-F1
#
_entry.id   AF-A0AAW3GMZ5-F1
#
_cell.length_a   1.000
_cell.length_b   1.000
_cell.length_c   1.000
_cell.angle_alpha   90.00
_cell.angle_beta   90.00
_cell.angle_gamma   90.00
#
_symmetry.space_group_name_H-M   'P 1'
#
loop_
_entity.id
_entity.type
_entity.pdbx_description
1 polymer ?
#
loop_
_entity_poly.entity_id
_entity_poly.type
_entity_poly.pdbx_seq_one_letter_code
_entity_poly.pdbx_strand_id
1 'polypeptide(L)'
;MTELGLKARIRAKRRYNSYKGEVGKKADNLIKRQFKATQPLQKCYTDVTEFSIPASDQKLYLSPVLDGYNSEIIAYNLSVSSSDVGLQKPDLALFRYALDQAGVLARDAVYIGDRVDNDIIPAKTLGMTAIRIHQGLAASSPNDRLYPSDVHISKLRDLLEYF
;
A
#
# COMPACT_ATOMS: atom_id res chain seq x y z
N MET A 1 31.67 -38.96 -9.19
CA MET A 1 30.20 -39.16 -8.99
C MET A 1 29.53 -39.96 -10.10
N THR A 2 30.05 -39.99 -11.34
CA THR A 2 29.50 -40.82 -12.43
C THR A 2 29.94 -42.29 -12.40
N GLU A 3 31.09 -42.60 -11.78
CA GLU A 3 31.62 -43.97 -11.67
C GLU A 3 30.81 -44.90 -10.75
N LEU A 4 30.07 -44.37 -9.77
CA LEU A 4 29.28 -45.18 -8.83
C LEU A 4 27.83 -45.41 -9.28
N GLY A 5 27.46 -44.99 -10.50
CA GLY A 5 26.08 -45.13 -11.01
C GLY A 5 25.02 -44.28 -10.29
N LEU A 6 25.43 -43.40 -9.36
CA LEU A 6 24.53 -42.59 -8.56
C LEU A 6 24.03 -41.37 -9.38
N LYS A 7 22.75 -41.39 -9.74
CA LYS A 7 22.06 -40.23 -10.35
C LYS A 7 21.29 -39.47 -9.28
N ALA A 8 21.50 -38.15 -9.20
CA ALA A 8 20.68 -37.28 -8.38
C ALA A 8 19.21 -37.33 -8.85
N ARG A 9 18.28 -37.62 -7.94
CA ARG A 9 16.84 -37.63 -8.23
C ARG A 9 16.33 -36.19 -8.27
N ILE A 10 16.51 -35.52 -9.42
CA ILE A 10 16.03 -34.15 -9.62
C ILE A 10 14.50 -34.19 -9.74
N ARG A 11 13.81 -33.69 -8.70
CA ARG A 11 12.35 -33.51 -8.74
C ARG A 11 12.04 -32.40 -9.75
N ALA A 12 11.20 -32.68 -10.74
CA ALA A 12 10.75 -31.64 -11.66
C ALA A 12 10.12 -30.49 -10.85
N LYS A 13 10.67 -29.27 -10.96
CA LYS A 13 10.06 -28.08 -10.36
C LYS A 13 8.68 -27.90 -10.99
N ARG A 14 7.61 -28.19 -10.24
CA ARG A 14 6.25 -27.80 -10.65
C ARG A 14 6.21 -26.29 -10.75
N ARG A 15 5.70 -25.77 -11.88
CA ARG A 15 5.36 -24.34 -11.98
C ARG A 15 4.30 -24.03 -10.92
N TYR A 16 4.58 -23.03 -10.11
CA TYR A 16 3.62 -22.50 -9.15
C TYR A 16 2.39 -21.98 -9.91
N ASN A 17 1.20 -22.43 -9.52
CA ASN A 17 -0.06 -21.91 -10.05
C ASN A 17 -0.98 -21.59 -8.86
N SER A 18 -1.09 -20.31 -8.54
CA SER A 18 -2.00 -19.79 -7.50
C SER A 18 -3.44 -19.67 -7.99
N TYR A 19 -3.70 -19.82 -9.29
CA TYR A 19 -5.03 -19.68 -9.87
C TYR A 19 -5.91 -20.86 -9.46
N LYS A 20 -6.88 -20.60 -8.57
CA LYS A 20 -7.84 -21.60 -8.07
C LYS A 20 -9.14 -21.68 -8.91
N GLY A 21 -9.16 -21.10 -10.12
CA GLY A 21 -10.37 -20.97 -10.94
C GLY A 21 -11.11 -19.66 -10.68
N GLU A 22 -12.40 -19.61 -11.02
CA GLU A 22 -13.27 -18.44 -10.82
C GLU A 22 -13.80 -18.38 -9.37
N VAL A 23 -12.88 -18.22 -8.42
CA VAL A 23 -13.24 -18.09 -7.00
C VAL A 23 -13.20 -16.61 -6.60
N GLY A 24 -14.31 -16.09 -6.08
CA GLY A 24 -14.43 -14.73 -5.55
C GLY A 24 -15.03 -13.70 -6.51
N LYS A 25 -15.12 -12.45 -6.04
CA LYS A 25 -15.65 -11.32 -6.82
C LYS A 25 -14.58 -10.78 -7.77
N LYS A 26 -14.74 -10.99 -9.07
CA LYS A 26 -13.86 -10.42 -10.09
C LYS A 26 -14.31 -9.00 -10.42
N ALA A 27 -13.41 -8.02 -10.30
CA ALA A 27 -13.67 -6.67 -10.79
C ALA A 27 -13.76 -6.67 -12.32
N ASP A 28 -14.58 -5.78 -12.87
CA ASP A 28 -14.72 -5.64 -14.32
C ASP A 28 -13.38 -5.30 -14.96
N ASN A 29 -13.07 -5.99 -16.06
CA ASN A 29 -11.89 -5.65 -16.86
C ASN A 29 -12.20 -4.43 -17.72
N LEU A 30 -12.12 -3.24 -17.10
CA LEU A 30 -12.41 -1.96 -17.76
C LEU A 30 -11.43 -1.66 -18.91
N ILE A 31 -10.17 -2.10 -18.77
CA ILE A 31 -9.12 -1.79 -19.74
C ILE A 31 -9.18 -2.68 -20.98
N LYS A 32 -9.64 -3.94 -20.87
CA LYS A 32 -9.70 -4.91 -21.99
C LYS A 32 -8.42 -4.98 -22.83
N ARG A 33 -7.24 -4.84 -22.18
CA ARG A 33 -5.91 -4.74 -22.81
C ARG A 33 -5.74 -3.56 -23.79
N GLN A 34 -6.62 -2.57 -23.75
CA GLN A 34 -6.52 -1.33 -24.53
C GLN A 34 -5.78 -0.26 -23.72
N PHE A 35 -4.45 -0.37 -23.70
CA PHE A 35 -3.59 0.50 -22.88
C PHE A 35 -3.33 1.89 -23.47
N LYS A 36 -3.55 2.08 -24.77
CA LYS A 36 -3.36 3.38 -25.41
C LYS A 36 -4.54 4.32 -25.09
N ALA A 37 -4.24 5.55 -24.71
CA ALA A 37 -5.21 6.63 -24.58
C ALA A 37 -5.19 7.54 -25.82
N THR A 38 -6.31 8.23 -26.06
CA THR A 38 -6.45 9.21 -27.17
C THR A 38 -6.24 10.64 -26.70
N GLN A 39 -6.31 10.87 -25.40
CA GLN A 39 -6.16 12.19 -24.76
C GLN A 39 -5.33 12.04 -23.48
N PRO A 40 -4.56 13.09 -23.09
CA PRO A 40 -3.86 13.11 -21.81
C PRO A 40 -4.77 12.79 -20.63
N LEU A 41 -4.24 12.12 -19.61
CA LEU A 41 -4.92 11.77 -18.35
C LEU A 41 -6.19 10.91 -18.47
N GLN A 42 -6.52 10.43 -19.68
CA GLN A 42 -7.69 9.58 -19.89
C GLN A 42 -7.50 8.18 -19.30
N LYS A 43 -6.26 7.67 -19.32
CA LYS A 43 -5.89 6.39 -18.71
C LYS A 43 -4.53 6.54 -18.04
N CYS A 44 -4.50 6.43 -16.72
CA CYS A 44 -3.25 6.43 -15.96
C CYS A 44 -2.98 5.04 -15.40
N TYR A 45 -1.72 4.63 -15.45
CA TYR A 45 -1.26 3.34 -14.98
C TYR A 45 -0.26 3.52 -13.85
N THR A 46 -0.28 2.62 -12.88
CA THR A 46 0.70 2.61 -11.80
C THR A 46 1.13 1.18 -11.54
N ASP A 47 2.36 1.02 -11.08
CA ASP A 47 2.94 -0.23 -10.64
C ASP A 47 3.78 0.04 -9.39
N VAL A 48 4.06 -0.98 -8.58
CA VAL A 48 4.94 -0.83 -7.40
C VAL A 48 6.18 -1.69 -7.61
N THR A 49 7.33 -1.04 -7.77
CA THR A 49 8.62 -1.70 -7.94
C THR A 49 9.44 -1.62 -6.65
N GLU A 50 9.92 -2.76 -6.16
CA GLU A 50 10.79 -2.88 -4.99
C GLU A 50 12.28 -2.84 -5.42
N PHE A 51 13.07 -1.99 -4.78
CA PHE A 51 14.53 -1.92 -4.90
C PHE A 51 15.17 -2.20 -3.54
N SER A 52 16.19 -3.05 -3.51
CA SER A 52 17.04 -3.19 -2.32
C SER A 52 18.11 -2.09 -2.32
N ILE A 53 18.28 -1.39 -1.21
CA ILE A 53 19.30 -0.34 -1.07
C ILE A 53 20.64 -1.01 -0.72
N PRO A 54 21.66 -1.03 -1.60
CA PRO A 54 22.86 -1.85 -1.38
C PRO A 54 23.65 -1.55 -0.09
N ALA A 55 23.50 -0.34 0.47
CA ALA A 55 24.19 0.12 1.67
C ALA A 55 23.41 -0.11 2.97
N SER A 56 22.25 -0.77 2.92
CA SER A 56 21.38 -0.99 4.10
C SER A 56 20.47 -2.21 3.92
N ASP A 57 19.87 -2.71 4.99
CA ASP A 57 18.82 -3.75 4.91
C ASP A 57 17.44 -3.20 4.52
N GLN A 58 17.37 -1.97 4.03
CA GLN A 58 16.12 -1.29 3.68
C GLN A 58 15.70 -1.57 2.23
N LYS A 59 14.38 -1.52 2.03
CA LYS A 59 13.73 -1.60 0.72
C LYS A 59 13.11 -0.27 0.34
N LEU A 60 13.24 0.09 -0.92
CA LEU A 60 12.63 1.27 -1.51
C LEU A 60 11.56 0.83 -2.51
N TYR A 61 10.35 1.35 -2.34
CA TYR A 61 9.22 1.10 -3.23
C TYR A 61 8.98 2.33 -4.09
N LEU A 62 9.16 2.20 -5.41
CA LEU A 62 8.79 3.22 -6.39
C LEU A 62 7.41 2.91 -6.94
N SER A 63 6.51 3.89 -6.84
CA SER A 63 5.19 3.88 -7.44
C SER A 63 5.05 5.03 -8.44
N PRO A 64 5.36 4.83 -9.73
CA PRO A 64 5.15 5.85 -10.75
C PRO A 64 3.70 5.84 -11.24
N VAL A 65 3.24 6.97 -11.75
CA VAL A 65 1.99 7.12 -12.49
C VAL A 65 2.35 7.48 -13.92
N LEU A 66 2.03 6.58 -14.84
CA LEU A 66 2.27 6.70 -16.29
C LEU A 66 1.00 7.13 -17.00
N ASP A 67 1.07 8.16 -17.84
CA ASP A 67 -0.02 8.55 -18.75
C ASP A 67 -0.03 7.65 -20.01
N GLY A 68 -1.14 6.95 -20.25
CA GLY A 68 -1.33 6.07 -21.40
C GLY A 68 -1.40 6.80 -22.75
N TYR A 69 -1.41 8.13 -22.78
CA TYR A 69 -1.41 8.92 -24.01
C TYR A 69 -0.01 9.03 -24.63
N ASN A 70 0.95 9.54 -23.85
CA ASN A 70 2.31 9.82 -24.30
C ASN A 70 3.38 8.97 -23.59
N SER A 71 2.99 8.07 -22.68
CA SER A 71 3.88 7.23 -21.86
C SER A 71 4.78 8.00 -20.90
N GLU A 72 4.46 9.25 -20.58
CA GLU A 72 5.23 10.03 -19.61
C GLU A 72 4.87 9.65 -18.17
N ILE A 73 5.86 9.72 -17.29
CA ILE A 73 5.63 9.61 -15.84
C ILE A 73 5.19 10.98 -15.33
N ILE A 74 3.91 11.09 -14.98
CA ILE A 74 3.28 12.34 -14.55
C ILE A 74 3.32 12.57 -13.04
N ALA A 75 3.53 11.51 -12.27
CA ALA A 75 3.75 11.56 -10.83
C ALA A 75 4.53 10.32 -10.39
N TYR A 76 5.19 10.39 -9.24
CA TYR A 76 5.78 9.21 -8.60
C TYR A 76 5.76 9.37 -7.09
N ASN A 77 5.74 8.24 -6.39
CA ASN A 77 5.95 8.16 -4.96
C ASN A 77 7.11 7.21 -4.65
N LEU A 78 7.98 7.62 -3.74
CA LEU A 78 8.98 6.76 -3.12
C LEU A 78 8.54 6.49 -1.68
N SER A 79 8.50 5.22 -1.29
CA SER A 79 8.14 4.81 0.06
C SER A 79 9.07 3.74 0.58
N VAL A 80 9.21 3.68 1.91
CA VAL A 80 9.93 2.65 2.65
C VAL A 80 8.90 1.89 3.47
N SER A 81 9.08 0.59 3.65
CA SER A 81 8.10 -0.26 4.33
C SER A 81 8.35 -0.32 5.84
N SER A 82 7.30 -0.54 6.62
CA SER A 82 7.42 -0.77 8.07
C SER A 82 8.27 -2.02 8.41
N SER A 83 8.37 -2.97 7.48
CA SER A 83 9.26 -4.14 7.61
C SER A 83 10.74 -3.76 7.70
N ASP A 84 11.13 -2.63 7.12
CA ASP A 84 12.53 -2.20 7.05
C ASP A 84 13.02 -1.63 8.39
N VAL A 85 12.08 -1.22 9.25
CA VAL A 85 12.35 -0.73 10.62
C VAL A 85 11.98 -1.74 11.70
N GLY A 86 11.42 -2.90 11.33
CA GLY A 86 11.00 -3.94 12.28
C GLY A 86 9.83 -3.54 13.19
N LEU A 87 9.12 -2.47 12.87
CA LEU A 87 7.98 -1.96 13.64
C LEU A 87 6.66 -2.27 12.92
N GLN A 88 5.60 -2.48 13.68
CA GLN A 88 4.27 -2.74 13.14
C GLN A 88 3.20 -1.97 13.90
N LYS A 89 2.16 -1.56 13.19
CA LYS A 89 0.96 -1.01 13.81
C LYS A 89 0.34 -2.03 14.78
N PRO A 90 -0.12 -1.63 15.97
CA PRO A 90 -0.39 -0.26 16.43
C PRO A 90 0.77 0.44 17.17
N ASP A 91 2.02 -0.06 17.10
CA ASP A 91 3.13 0.53 17.85
C ASP A 91 3.36 2.00 17.48
N LEU A 92 3.27 2.89 18.48
CA LEU A 92 3.46 4.35 18.32
C LEU A 92 4.84 4.70 17.77
N ALA A 93 5.85 3.85 17.97
CA ALA A 93 7.18 4.06 17.44
C ALA A 93 7.18 4.13 15.92
N LEU A 94 6.32 3.36 15.23
CA LEU A 94 6.22 3.39 13.77
C LEU A 94 5.66 4.72 13.27
N PHE A 95 4.65 5.26 13.94
CA PHE A 95 4.04 6.54 13.58
C PHE A 95 4.98 7.71 13.85
N ARG A 96 5.70 7.69 14.99
CA ARG A 96 6.74 8.68 15.30
C ARG A 96 7.87 8.65 14.28
N TYR A 97 8.36 7.45 13.94
CA TYR A 97 9.36 7.28 12.90
C TYR A 97 8.90 7.91 11.57
N ALA A 98 7.66 7.66 11.15
CA ALA A 98 7.11 8.25 9.92
C ALA A 98 7.06 9.79 9.97
N LEU A 99 6.65 10.37 11.10
CA LEU A 99 6.65 11.82 11.32
C LEU A 99 8.07 12.41 11.26
N ASP A 100 9.04 11.74 11.91
CA ASP A 100 10.43 12.17 11.94
C ASP A 100 11.06 12.12 10.54
N GLN A 101 10.80 11.06 9.77
CA GLN A 101 11.27 10.97 8.38
C GLN A 101 10.64 12.02 7.46
N ALA A 102 9.38 12.39 7.71
CA ALA A 102 8.71 13.46 6.97
C ALA A 102 9.14 14.87 7.42
N GLY A 103 9.76 15.00 8.60
CA GLY A 103 10.08 16.30 9.20
C GLY A 103 8.84 17.10 9.60
N VAL A 104 7.74 16.42 9.94
CA VAL A 104 6.42 17.04 10.24
C VAL A 104 6.04 16.77 11.70
N LEU A 105 5.49 17.77 12.38
CA LEU A 105 4.95 17.57 13.73
C LEU A 105 3.62 16.81 13.66
N ALA A 106 3.35 15.96 14.65
CA ALA A 106 2.12 15.16 14.67
C ALA A 106 0.84 15.99 14.45
N ARG A 107 0.73 17.16 15.10
CA ARG A 107 -0.41 18.08 14.98
C ARG A 107 -0.63 18.64 13.57
N ASP A 108 0.41 18.65 12.74
CA ASP A 108 0.41 19.17 11.38
C ASP A 108 0.27 18.02 10.35
N ALA A 109 0.10 16.78 10.81
CA ALA A 109 -0.02 15.59 9.99
C ALA A 109 -1.44 14.99 10.01
N VAL A 110 -1.85 14.46 8.86
CA VAL A 110 -3.09 13.71 8.69
C VAL A 110 -2.76 12.22 8.48
N TYR A 111 -3.35 11.36 9.30
CA TYR A 111 -3.32 9.91 9.11
C TYR A 111 -4.64 9.43 8.51
N ILE A 112 -4.58 8.54 7.52
CA ILE A 112 -5.76 8.00 6.84
C ILE A 112 -5.72 6.47 6.95
N GLY A 113 -6.75 5.85 7.52
CA GLY A 113 -6.81 4.40 7.70
C GLY A 113 -8.24 3.87 7.90
N ASP A 114 -8.43 2.56 7.78
CA ASP A 114 -9.74 1.91 7.92
C ASP A 114 -9.96 1.29 9.31
N ARG A 115 -8.87 0.91 10.00
CA ARG A 115 -8.92 0.20 11.28
C ARG A 115 -8.81 1.11 12.50
N VAL A 116 -9.80 1.06 13.37
CA VAL A 116 -9.80 1.89 14.59
C VAL A 116 -8.62 1.55 15.51
N ASP A 117 -8.39 0.26 15.73
CA ASP A 117 -7.37 -0.26 16.65
C ASP A 117 -5.94 -0.03 16.15
N ASN A 118 -5.70 -0.29 14.87
CA ASN A 118 -4.35 -0.27 14.29
C ASN A 118 -3.96 1.08 13.69
N ASP A 119 -4.92 1.90 13.27
CA ASP A 119 -4.65 3.15 12.55
C ASP A 119 -5.08 4.37 13.37
N ILE A 120 -6.35 4.44 13.74
CA ILE A 120 -6.96 5.65 14.29
C ILE A 120 -6.46 5.95 15.69
N ILE A 121 -6.58 4.98 16.61
CA ILE A 121 -6.18 5.18 18.02
C ILE A 121 -4.70 5.59 18.13
N PRO A 122 -3.73 4.91 17.48
CA PRO A 122 -2.33 5.31 17.51
C PRO A 122 -2.08 6.74 16.98
N ALA A 123 -2.68 7.09 15.84
CA ALA A 123 -2.53 8.42 15.24
C ALA A 123 -3.07 9.52 16.16
N LYS A 124 -4.28 9.32 16.70
CA LYS A 124 -4.91 10.26 17.64
C LYS A 124 -4.12 10.36 18.95
N THR A 125 -3.57 9.26 19.44
CA THR A 125 -2.73 9.24 20.65
C THR A 125 -1.50 10.15 20.50
N LEU A 126 -0.94 10.27 19.29
CA LEU A 126 0.18 11.16 19.00
C LEU A 126 -0.24 12.60 18.66
N GLY A 127 -1.54 12.88 18.56
CA GLY A 127 -2.07 14.21 18.25
C GLY A 127 -2.22 14.50 16.76
N MET A 128 -2.18 13.47 15.90
CA MET A 128 -2.47 13.63 14.47
C MET A 128 -3.96 13.85 14.23
N THR A 129 -4.29 14.48 13.10
CA THR A 129 -5.65 14.43 12.55
C THR A 129 -5.85 13.04 11.93
N ALA A 130 -6.94 12.34 12.27
CA ALA A 130 -7.20 11.00 11.76
C ALA A 130 -8.50 10.96 10.93
N ILE A 131 -8.37 10.58 9.65
CA ILE A 131 -9.49 10.32 8.76
C ILE A 131 -9.72 8.81 8.68
N ARG A 132 -10.93 8.37 9.04
CA ARG A 132 -11.32 6.98 8.95
C ARG A 132 -12.07 6.68 7.66
N ILE A 133 -11.63 5.66 6.93
CA ILE A 133 -12.33 5.14 5.75
C ILE A 133 -13.17 3.92 6.15
N HIS A 134 -14.49 3.98 5.96
CA HIS A 134 -15.40 2.86 6.18
C HIS A 134 -15.38 1.88 4.99
N GLN A 135 -14.22 1.28 4.74
CA GLN A 135 -14.05 0.21 3.76
C GLN A 135 -13.41 -1.03 4.41
N GLY A 136 -13.60 -2.20 3.78
CA GLY A 136 -12.98 -3.45 4.26
C GLY A 136 -13.72 -4.14 5.42
N LEU A 137 -13.04 -5.13 6.01
CA LEU A 137 -13.60 -6.03 7.04
C LEU A 137 -13.98 -5.32 8.34
N ALA A 138 -13.42 -4.13 8.61
CA ALA A 138 -13.63 -3.34 9.82
C ALA A 138 -14.55 -2.13 9.60
N ALA A 139 -15.24 -2.04 8.46
CA ALA A 139 -16.11 -0.90 8.14
C ALA A 139 -17.25 -0.68 9.15
N SER A 140 -17.74 -1.76 9.78
CA SER A 140 -18.80 -1.73 10.80
C SER A 140 -18.28 -1.53 12.22
N SER A 141 -16.97 -1.56 12.45
CA SER A 141 -16.41 -1.39 13.80
C SER A 141 -16.80 -0.02 14.35
N PRO A 142 -17.30 0.08 15.58
CA PRO A 142 -17.62 1.36 16.19
C PRO A 142 -16.37 2.22 16.32
N ASN A 143 -16.52 3.54 16.35
CA ASN A 143 -15.38 4.42 16.65
C ASN A 143 -14.95 4.25 18.11
N ASP A 144 -13.70 4.59 18.41
CA ASP A 144 -13.24 4.61 19.80
C ASP A 144 -13.84 5.82 20.54
N ARG A 145 -14.10 5.65 21.84
CA ARG A 145 -14.70 6.71 22.67
C ARG A 145 -13.70 7.75 23.14
N LEU A 146 -12.46 7.34 23.41
CA LEU A 146 -11.41 8.21 23.93
C LEU A 146 -10.61 8.87 22.79
N TYR A 147 -10.44 8.13 21.69
CA TYR A 147 -9.69 8.56 20.52
C TYR A 147 -10.53 8.43 19.24
N PRO A 148 -11.63 9.19 19.11
CA PRO A 148 -12.43 9.17 17.89
C PRO A 148 -11.64 9.74 16.71
N SER A 149 -11.83 9.16 15.52
CA SER A 149 -11.43 9.81 14.27
C SER A 149 -12.13 11.16 14.07
N ASP A 150 -11.42 12.09 13.43
CA ASP A 150 -11.91 13.46 13.19
C ASP A 150 -12.87 13.53 12.00
N VAL A 151 -12.60 12.73 10.96
CA VAL A 151 -13.40 12.68 9.72
C VAL A 151 -13.71 11.23 9.38
N HIS A 152 -14.88 11.01 8.80
CA HIS A 152 -15.35 9.71 8.33
C HIS A 152 -15.72 9.78 6.85
N ILE A 153 -15.13 8.90 6.04
CA ILE A 153 -15.45 8.81 4.62
C ILE A 153 -15.81 7.39 4.22
N SER A 154 -16.58 7.26 3.15
CA SER A 154 -17.03 5.96 2.61
C SER A 154 -16.20 5.52 1.42
N LYS A 155 -15.64 6.48 0.68
CA LYS A 155 -14.83 6.26 -0.52
C LYS A 155 -13.59 7.13 -0.46
N LEU A 156 -12.49 6.61 -0.99
CA LEU A 156 -11.22 7.35 -1.06
C LEU A 156 -11.35 8.68 -1.81
N ARG A 157 -12.26 8.76 -2.80
CA ARG A 157 -12.53 9.99 -3.55
C ARG A 157 -13.05 11.12 -2.66
N ASP A 158 -13.76 10.79 -1.59
CA ASP A 158 -14.36 11.77 -0.68
C ASP A 158 -13.26 12.58 0.06
N LEU A 159 -11.98 12.14 0.04
CA LEU A 159 -10.85 12.92 0.54
C LEU A 159 -10.66 14.25 -0.18
N LEU A 160 -11.06 14.36 -1.45
CA LEU A 160 -10.91 15.58 -2.24
C LEU A 160 -11.76 16.75 -1.72
N GLU A 161 -12.67 16.50 -0.78
CA GLU A 161 -13.46 17.54 -0.12
C GLU A 161 -12.72 18.18 1.06
N TYR A 162 -11.56 17.63 1.45
CA TYR A 162 -10.82 18.02 2.66
C TYR A 162 -9.40 18.56 2.37
N PHE A 163 -8.95 18.51 1.12
CA PHE A 163 -7.64 19.01 0.65
C PHE A 163 -7.83 19.82 -0.63
#